data_AF-A0A4Q7UXF8-F1
#
_entry.id   AF-A0A4Q7UXF8-F1
#
_cell.length_a   1.000
_cell.length_b   1.000
_cell.length_c   1.000
_cell.angle_alpha   90.00
_cell.angle_beta   90.00
_cell.angle_gamma   90.00
#
_symmetry.space_group_name_H-M   'P 1'
#
loop_
_entity.id
_entity.type
_entity.pdbx_description
1 polymer ?
#
loop_
_entity_poly.entity_id
_entity_poly.type
_entity_poly.pdbx_seq_one_letter_code
_entity_poly.pdbx_strand_id
1 'polypeptide(L)' 'MTLLCERCYGPIDPDREDFFRLAHISHADRYGDVVWNDATVHTAPSCPALVHSGGAGQRRRAA' A
#
# COMPACT_ATOMS: atom_id res chain seq x y z
N MET A 1 15.00 7.59 -9.31
CA MET A 1 14.20 6.98 -8.23
C MET A 1 12.96 6.41 -8.92
N THR A 2 12.67 5.13 -8.75
CA THR A 2 11.52 4.48 -9.42
C THR A 2 10.36 4.43 -8.45
N LEU A 3 9.21 5.00 -8.83
CA LEU A 3 7.97 4.89 -8.06
C LEU A 3 7.24 3.62 -8.48
N LEU A 4 6.69 2.90 -7.50
CA LEU A 4 5.90 1.70 -7.70
C LEU A 4 4.52 1.88 -7.07
N CYS A 5 3.48 1.47 -7.79
CA CYS A 5 2.15 1.45 -7.24
C CYS A 5 2.01 0.33 -6.19
N GLU A 6 1.60 0.63 -4.97
CA GLU A 6 1.43 -0.39 -3.91
C GLU A 6 0.31 -1.41 -4.20
N ARG A 7 -0.62 -1.08 -5.12
CA ARG A 7 -1.77 -1.94 -5.45
C ARG A 7 -1.51 -2.93 -6.58
N CYS A 8 -0.75 -2.54 -7.60
CA CYS A 8 -0.48 -3.38 -8.77
C CYS A 8 1.02 -3.72 -8.94
N TYR A 9 1.90 -3.13 -8.12
CA TYR A 9 3.36 -3.23 -8.20
C TYR A 9 3.97 -2.80 -9.55
N GLY A 10 3.17 -2.14 -10.40
CA GLY A 10 3.64 -1.54 -11.64
C GLY A 10 4.40 -0.24 -11.40
N PRO A 11 5.26 0.18 -12.35
CA PRO A 11 5.93 1.47 -12.30
C PRO A 11 4.95 2.62 -12.48
N ILE A 12 5.22 3.73 -11.79
CA ILE A 12 4.57 5.03 -11.98
C ILE A 12 5.60 5.97 -12.61
N ASP A 13 5.26 6.59 -13.74
CA ASP A 13 6.00 7.71 -14.31
C ASP A 13 5.48 9.04 -13.74
N PRO A 14 6.18 9.69 -12.79
CA PRO A 14 5.69 10.90 -12.13
C PRO A 14 5.61 12.13 -13.05
N ASP A 15 6.27 12.10 -14.21
CA ASP A 15 6.24 13.21 -15.17
C ASP A 15 5.06 13.09 -16.14
N ARG A 16 4.38 11.93 -16.17
CA ARG A 16 3.35 11.60 -17.16
C ARG A 16 2.05 11.07 -16.57
N GLU A 17 2.04 10.65 -15.32
CA GLU A 17 0.89 10.04 -14.65
C GLU A 17 0.49 10.81 -13.40
N ASP A 18 -0.82 10.94 -13.19
CA ASP A 18 -1.37 11.41 -11.93
C ASP A 18 -1.40 10.25 -10.92
N PHE A 19 -0.86 10.48 -9.72
CA PHE A 19 -0.82 9.49 -8.65
C PHE A 19 -1.10 10.13 -7.28
N PHE A 20 -1.60 9.32 -6.35
CA PHE A 20 -1.67 9.68 -4.94
C PHE A 20 -0.39 9.26 -4.23
N ARG A 21 0.10 10.13 -3.35
CA ARG A 21 1.12 9.79 -2.36
C ARG A 21 0.47 9.74 -0.99
N LEU A 22 0.63 8.61 -0.32
CA LEU A 22 0.05 8.32 0.98
C LEU A 22 1.18 8.12 1.99
N ALA A 23 0.97 8.59 3.20
CA ALA A 23 1.86 8.33 4.32
C ALA A 23 1.04 7.71 5.45
N HIS A 24 1.53 6.63 6.03
CA HIS A 24 0.93 6.02 7.22
C HIS A 24 2.00 5.71 8.26
N ILE A 25 1.58 5.70 9.52
CA ILE A 25 2.43 5.28 10.63
C ILE A 25 2.45 3.75 10.65
N SER A 26 3.62 3.16 10.51
CA SER A 26 3.80 1.71 10.62
C SER A 26 4.05 1.28 12.07
N HIS A 27 4.72 2.13 12.85
CA HIS A 27 5.03 1.88 14.25
C HIS A 27 5.24 3.20 15.01
N ALA A 28 4.88 3.20 16.29
CA ALA A 28 5.29 4.23 17.24
C ALA A 28 5.87 3.53 18.47
N ASP A 29 7.05 3.95 18.90
CA ASP A 29 7.71 3.34 20.04
C ASP A 29 7.39 4.05 21.38
N ARG A 30 7.93 3.50 22.46
CA ARG A 30 7.73 4.02 23.83
C ARG A 30 8.41 5.36 24.12
N TYR A 31 9.34 5.78 23.26
CA TYR A 31 10.06 7.04 23.38
C TYR A 31 9.40 8.16 22.56
N GLY A 32 8.38 7.81 21.77
CA GLY A 32 7.63 8.73 20.93
C GLY A 32 8.17 8.81 19.50
N ASP A 33 9.10 7.94 19.13
CA ASP A 33 9.59 7.86 17.77
C ASP A 33 8.56 7.16 16.87
N VAL A 34 8.28 7.79 15.73
CA VAL A 34 7.27 7.34 14.78
C VAL A 34 7.95 6.91 13.49
N VAL A 35 7.74 5.65 13.12
CA VAL A 35 8.15 5.11 11.83
C VAL A 35 7.02 5.37 10.84
N TRP A 36 7.33 6.19 9.84
CA TRP A 36 6.44 6.47 8.72
C TRP A 36 6.76 5.56 7.56
N ASN A 37 5.74 5.21 6.80
CA ASN A 37 5.88 4.49 5.55
C ASN A 37 5.11 5.25 4.46
N ASP A 38 5.79 5.48 3.35
CA ASP A 38 5.25 6.14 2.17
C ASP A 38 4.79 5.10 1.15
N ALA A 39 3.65 5.36 0.52
CA ALA A 39 3.15 4.57 -0.59
C ALA A 39 2.66 5.47 -1.73
N THR A 40 2.70 4.93 -2.94
CA THR A 40 2.19 5.59 -4.15
C THR A 40 1.16 4.71 -4.83
N VAL A 41 0.10 5.33 -5.36
CA VAL A 41 -1.02 4.63 -6.03
C VAL A 41 -1.40 5.40 -7.29
N HIS A 42 -1.53 4.71 -8.44
CA HIS A 42 -2.09 5.35 -9.65
C HIS A 42 -3.49 5.91 -9.34
N THR A 43 -3.79 7.09 -9.87
CA THR A 43 -5.16 7.64 -9.78
C THR A 43 -6.10 6.96 -10.77
N ALA A 44 -5.57 6.50 -11.91
CA ALA A 44 -6.35 5.94 -13.00
C ALA A 44 -6.92 4.53 -12.68
N PRO A 45 -8.12 4.20 -13.19
CA PRO A 45 -8.74 2.88 -13.02
C PRO A 45 -7.97 1.74 -13.69
N SER A 46 -6.96 2.05 -14.51
CA SER A 46 -6.03 1.09 -15.13
C SER A 46 -5.09 0.41 -14.13
N CYS A 47 -5.19 0.72 -12.83
CA CYS A 47 -4.57 -0.05 -11.77
C CYS A 47 -5.51 -1.21 -11.35
N PRO A 48 -5.41 -2.41 -11.96
CA PRO A 48 -6.09 -3.56 -11.41
C PRO A 48 -5.52 -3.77 -10.01
N ALA A 49 -6.35 -3.62 -8.98
CA ALA A 49 -5.98 -4.17 -7.68
C ALA A 49 -5.67 -5.64 -7.93
N LEU A 50 -4.47 -6.09 -7.57
CA LEU A 50 -4.21 -7.52 -7.52
C LEU A 50 -5.27 -8.11 -6.59
N VAL A 51 -6.18 -8.89 -7.15
CA VAL A 51 -7.17 -9.62 -6.37
C VAL A 51 -6.35 -10.61 -5.56
N HIS A 52 -6.03 -10.24 -4.33
CA HIS A 52 -5.62 -11.22 -3.33
C HIS A 52 -6.84 -12.12 -3.14
N SER A 53 -6.83 -13.28 -3.79
CA SER A 53 -7.74 -14.38 -3.48
C SER A 53 -7.61 -14.63 -1.98
N GLY A 54 -8.56 -14.08 -1.21
CA GLY A 54 -8.53 -14.12 0.24
C GLY A 54 -8.40 -15.56 0.69
N GLY A 55 -7.28 -15.89 1.31
CA GLY A 55 -7.14 -17.15 2.01
C GLY A 55 -8.24 -17.24 3.06
N ALA A 56 -9.23 -18.10 2.82
CA ALA A 56 -10.23 -18.50 3.79
C ALA A 56 -9.54 -19.29 4.92
N GLY A 57 -8.77 -18.59 5.75
CA GLY A 57 -8.07 -19.12 6.92
C GLY A 57 -8.92 -18.99 8.17
N GLN A 58 -9.93 -19.87 8.27
CA GLN A 58 -10.65 -20.34 9.45
C GLN A 58 -10.27 -19.69 10.82
N ARG A 59 -11.02 -18.67 11.26
CA ARG A 59 -11.05 -18.27 12.68
C ARG A 59 -11.80 -19.34 13.48
N ARG A 60 -11.10 -20.35 14.01
CA ARG A 60 -11.65 -21.22 15.06
C ARG A 60 -11.77 -20.39 16.33
N ARG A 61 -13.01 -20.12 16.78
CA ARG A 61 -13.24 -19.66 18.15
C ARG A 61 -13.00 -20.84 19.09
N ALA A 62 -12.14 -20.66 20.09
CA ALA A 62 -12.02 -21.57 21.22
C ALA A 62 -13.31 -21.49 22.06
N ALA A 63 -13.72 -22.66 22.57
CA ALA A 63 -14.96 -22.90 23.33
C ALA A 63 -14.93 -22.28 24.73
#